data_AF-A0A944YT67-F1
#
_entry.id   AF-A0A944YT67-F1
#
_cell.length_a   1.000
_cell.length_b   1.000
_cell.length_c   1.000
_cell.angle_alpha   90.00
_cell.angle_beta   90.00
_cell.angle_gamma   90.00
#
_symmetry.space_group_name_H-M   'P 1'
#
loop_
_entity.id
_entity.type
_entity.pdbx_description
1 polymer ?
#
loop_
_entity_poly.entity_id
_entity_poly.type
_entity_poly.pdbx_seq_one_letter_code
_entity_poly.pdbx_strand_id
1 'polypeptide(L)' 'MPVTITNITKGSLADDSKLEINDRIISINGSEINDFLDLQFHSADEILDITYLNTAGVIK' A
#
# COMPACT_ATOMS: atom_id res chain seq x y z
N MET A 1 1.33 -9.39 -10.24
CA MET A 1 2.51 -9.57 -9.34
C MET A 1 2.25 -8.67 -8.15
N PRO A 2 2.20 -9.23 -6.94
CA PRO A 2 1.83 -8.45 -5.76
C PRO A 2 2.77 -7.26 -5.55
N VAL A 3 2.19 -6.12 -5.20
CA VAL A 3 2.88 -4.84 -5.13
C VAL A 3 3.60 -4.72 -3.78
N THR A 4 4.91 -4.47 -3.83
CA THR A 4 5.75 -4.23 -2.66
C THR A 4 6.28 -2.80 -2.70
N ILE A 5 6.26 -2.12 -1.56
CA ILE A 5 6.81 -0.77 -1.41
C ILE A 5 8.34 -0.87 -1.51
N THR A 6 8.91 -0.24 -2.53
CA THR A 6 10.37 -0.23 -2.77
C THR A 6 11.03 1.05 -2.26
N ASN A 7 10.26 2.13 -2.14
CA ASN A 7 10.74 3.42 -1.67
C ASN A 7 9.58 4.23 -1.10
N ILE A 8 9.87 5.04 -0.08
CA ILE A 8 8.93 6.01 0.51
C ILE A 8 9.55 7.40 0.36
N THR A 9 8.81 8.31 -0.25
CA THR A 9 9.24 9.69 -0.42
C THR A 9 9.06 10.44 0.91
N LYS A 10 10.14 11.03 1.42
CA LYS A 10 10.11 11.82 2.66
C LYS A 10 9.12 12.99 2.56
N GLY A 11 8.28 13.17 3.57
CA GLY A 11 7.21 14.18 3.61
C GLY A 11 5.99 13.84 2.75
N SER A 12 5.87 12.60 2.29
CA SER A 12 4.63 12.09 1.67
C SER A 12 3.67 11.56 2.73
N LEU A 13 2.40 11.35 2.34
CA LEU A 13 1.42 10.69 3.21
C LEU A 13 1.87 9.29 3.66
N ALA A 14 2.68 8.60 2.84
CA ALA A 14 3.24 7.31 3.21
C ALA A 14 4.33 7.42 4.29
N ASP A 15 5.09 8.52 4.33
CA ASP A 15 6.11 8.81 5.36
C ASP A 15 5.46 9.21 6.71
N ASP A 16 4.36 9.96 6.64
CA ASP A 16 3.56 10.29 7.83
C ASP A 16 2.74 9.08 8.34
N SER A 17 2.48 8.12 7.46
CA SER A 17 1.87 6.84 7.82
C SER A 17 2.88 5.88 8.45
N LYS A 18 2.40 4.74 8.97
CA LYS A 18 3.27 3.67 9.51
C LYS A 18 3.73 2.67 8.44
N LEU A 19 3.71 3.05 7.16
CA LEU A 19 4.21 2.23 6.06
C LEU A 19 5.73 2.21 6.07
N GLU A 20 6.28 1.03 5.78
CA GLU A 20 7.71 0.82 5.69
C GLU A 20 8.10 0.25 4.32
N ILE A 21 9.37 0.42 3.97
CA ILE A 21 9.94 -0.22 2.78
C ILE A 21 9.89 -1.74 2.99
N ASN A 22 9.53 -2.46 1.93
CA ASN A 22 9.22 -3.89 1.89
C ASN A 22 7.85 -4.31 2.42
N ASP A 23 7.00 -3.37 2.86
CA ASP A 23 5.60 -3.69 3.11
C ASP A 23 4.90 -4.07 1.80
N ARG A 24 3.96 -5.01 1.88
CA ARG A 24 3.18 -5.48 0.74
C ARG A 24 1.76 -4.97 0.85
N ILE A 25 1.29 -4.28 -0.19
CA ILE A 25 -0.10 -3.86 -0.28
C ILE A 25 -0.96 -5.09 -0.58
N ILE A 26 -1.98 -5.33 0.24
CA ILE A 26 -2.94 -6.43 0.07
C ILE A 26 -4.24 -5.92 -0.54
N SER A 27 -4.78 -4.82 -0.01
CA SER A 27 -6.03 -4.24 -0.51
C SER A 27 -6.07 -2.73 -0.35
N ILE A 28 -6.84 -2.07 -1.22
CA ILE A 28 -7.18 -0.65 -1.14
C ILE A 28 -8.69 -0.51 -1.21
N ASN A 29 -9.29 0.24 -0.28
CA ASN A 29 -10.73 0.46 -0.19
C ASN A 29 -11.53 -0.87 -0.19
N GLY A 30 -10.98 -1.90 0.46
CA GLY A 30 -11.55 -3.26 0.50
C GLY A 30 -11.40 -4.08 -0.78
N SER A 31 -10.73 -3.56 -1.82
CA SER A 31 -10.45 -4.26 -3.07
C SER A 31 -9.06 -4.86 -3.07
N GLU A 32 -8.91 -6.14 -3.41
CA GLU A 32 -7.63 -6.84 -3.43
C GLU A 32 -6.72 -6.33 -4.55
N ILE A 33 -5.45 -6.08 -4.24
CA ILE A 33 -4.47 -5.55 -5.19
C ILE A 33 -3.50 -6.68 -5.58
N ASN A 34 -3.67 -7.21 -6.80
CA ASN A 34 -2.86 -8.32 -7.30
C ASN A 34 -1.72 -7.88 -8.21
N ASP A 35 -1.85 -6.69 -8.80
CA ASP A 35 -0.84 -6.10 -9.66
C ASP A 35 -0.84 -4.55 -9.63
N PHE A 36 0.01 -3.97 -10.48
CA PHE A 36 0.16 -2.53 -10.59
C PHE A 36 -1.06 -1.84 -11.23
N LEU A 37 -1.81 -2.53 -12.09
CA LEU A 37 -3.00 -1.96 -12.72
C LEU A 37 -4.11 -1.81 -11.70
N ASP A 38 -4.33 -2.81 -10.86
CA ASP A 38 -5.27 -2.74 -9.73
C ASP A 38 -4.92 -1.57 -8.82
N LEU A 39 -3.64 -1.44 -8.46
CA LEU A 39 -3.15 -0.33 -7.63
C LEU A 39 -3.50 1.02 -8.26
N GLN A 40 -3.17 1.21 -9.54
CA GLN A 40 -3.41 2.47 -10.23
C GLN A 40 -4.90 2.80 -10.32
N PHE A 41 -5.75 1.80 -10.50
CA PHE A 41 -7.20 1.97 -10.58
C PHE A 41 -7.80 2.32 -9.22
N HIS A 42 -7.43 1.59 -8.17
CA HIS A 42 -7.98 1.76 -6.82
C HIS A 42 -7.37 2.93 -6.03
N SER A 43 -6.24 3.49 -6.48
CA SER A 43 -5.61 4.67 -5.85
C SER A 43 -6.14 6.01 -6.39
N ALA A 44 -7.23 6.02 -7.16
CA ALA A 44 -7.76 7.23 -7.79
C ALA A 44 -8.63 8.10 -6.84
N ASP A 45 -9.04 7.56 -5.69
CA ASP A 45 -9.86 8.27 -4.72
C ASP A 45 -9.03 9.24 -3.85
N GLU A 46 -9.67 10.27 -3.30
CA GLU A 46 -9.02 11.25 -2.42
C GLU A 46 -8.57 10.66 -1.08
N ILE A 47 -9.28 9.64 -0.59
CA ILE A 47 -9.00 8.95 0.67
C ILE A 47 -8.90 7.46 0.37
N LEU A 48 -7.82 6.84 0.84
CA LEU A 48 -7.51 5.43 0.62
C LEU A 48 -7.40 4.71 1.96
N ASP A 49 -8.18 3.65 2.13
CA ASP A 49 -8.01 2.68 3.21
C ASP A 49 -7.13 1.54 2.69
N ILE A 50 -5.88 1.50 3.15
CA ILE A 50 -4.87 0.57 2.65
C ILE A 50 -4.62 -0.49 3.70
N THR A 51 -4.90 -1.74 3.33
CA THR A 51 -4.49 -2.91 4.11
C THR A 51 -3.19 -3.44 3.55
N TYR A 52 -2.20 -3.61 4.43
CA TYR A 52 -0.88 -4.07 4.03
C TYR A 52 -0.32 -5.10 5.01
N LEU A 53 0.54 -5.96 4.47
CA LEU A 53 1.36 -6.87 5.25
C LEU A 53 2.67 -6.16 5.56
N ASN A 54 2.94 -5.97 6.84
CA ASN A 54 4.23 -5.42 7.23
C ASN A 54 5.36 -6.46 7.10
N THR A 55 6.60 -6.00 7.18
CA THR A 55 7.79 -6.87 7.20
C THR A 55 7.82 -7.91 8.34
N ALA A 56 7.06 -7.68 9.42
CA ALA A 56 6.90 -8.60 10.53
C ALA A 56 5.81 -9.68 10.31
N GLY A 57 5.12 -9.68 9.16
CA GLY A 57 4.06 -10.63 8.83
C GLY A 57 2.70 -10.33 9.48
N VAL A 58 2.51 -9.11 9.98
CA VAL A 58 1.25 -8.64 10.57
C VAL A 58 0.48 -7.81 9.56
N ILE A 59 -0.78 -8.16 9.36
CA ILE A 59 -1.72 -7.40 8.52
C ILE A 59 -2.21 -6.19 9.33
N LYS A 60 -2.12 -5.00 8.76
CA LYS A 60 -2.58 -3.75 9.35
C LYS A 60 -3.51 -3.00 8.42
#